data_AF-A0A3B8ZLA1-F1
#
_entry.id   AF-A0A3B8ZLA1-F1
#
_cell.length_a   1.000
_cell.length_b   1.000
_cell.length_c   1.000
_cell.angle_alpha   90.00
_cell.angle_beta   90.00
_cell.angle_gamma   90.00
#
_symmetry.space_group_name_H-M   'P 1'
#
loop_
_entity.id
_entity.type
_entity.pdbx_description
1 polymer ?
#
loop_
_entity_poly.entity_id
_entity_poly.type
_entity_poly.pdbx_seq_one_letter_code
_entity_poly.pdbx_strand_id
1 'polypeptide(L)'
;MQDILIRGGRVFSGYDRPSQIANVLVRQGKVAEVAQQSMTVGEDTKIVEASGKWVVPGFIDNHTHYDGEVLVAPTLSESVRHGVTTVMLGSCSLSFVYSDVQDCADMFTRVEAFPRDVLLPILQNQKTWNDVRGWLDHMKSLPVGPNYASLLGRSDIRARVMGIDRSLEPAQRPTRQEIAQMDDYLEQAMDAGFLGISMQHNPWDKMDGRHWSKLLPAAYAKFKERNALTAVASYNISYAILCLKNK
;
A
#
# COMPACT_ATOMS: atom_id res chain seq x y z
N MET A 1 -21.43 -12.17 -7.36
CA MET A 1 -21.30 -11.97 -5.90
C MET A 1 -22.69 -12.04 -5.31
N GLN A 2 -22.90 -12.82 -4.24
CA GLN A 2 -24.22 -12.96 -3.59
C GLN A 2 -24.58 -11.68 -2.83
N ASP A 3 -25.86 -11.33 -2.80
CA ASP A 3 -26.38 -10.22 -1.98
C ASP A 3 -26.34 -10.60 -0.50
N ILE A 4 -26.07 -9.62 0.37
CA ILE A 4 -25.93 -9.83 1.82
C ILE A 4 -26.81 -8.82 2.56
N LEU A 5 -27.65 -9.30 3.47
CA LEU A 5 -28.39 -8.47 4.43
C LEU A 5 -27.76 -8.63 5.82
N ILE A 6 -27.17 -7.57 6.36
CA ILE A 6 -26.72 -7.51 7.75
C ILE A 6 -27.87 -6.91 8.57
N ARG A 7 -28.49 -7.71 9.45
CA ARG A 7 -29.76 -7.39 10.09
C ARG A 7 -29.60 -6.96 11.55
N GLY A 8 -30.20 -5.83 11.90
CA GLY A 8 -30.40 -5.36 13.27
C GLY A 8 -29.14 -4.93 14.03
N GLY A 9 -28.06 -4.61 13.32
CA GLY A 9 -26.80 -4.19 13.94
C GLY A 9 -26.78 -2.73 14.36
N ARG A 10 -25.90 -2.37 15.30
CA ARG A 10 -25.57 -0.96 15.56
C ARG A 10 -24.59 -0.48 14.50
N VAL A 11 -25.10 0.27 13.53
CA VAL A 11 -24.34 0.76 12.39
C VAL A 11 -23.62 2.05 12.75
N PHE A 12 -22.31 2.05 12.54
CA PHE A 12 -21.48 3.24 12.52
C PHE A 12 -21.12 3.51 11.07
N SER A 13 -21.40 4.72 10.58
CA SER A 13 -21.20 5.04 9.15
C SER A 13 -19.77 5.47 8.81
N GLY A 14 -18.95 5.78 9.82
CA GLY A 14 -17.64 6.43 9.64
C GLY A 14 -17.71 7.93 9.40
N TYR A 15 -18.91 8.49 9.22
CA TYR A 15 -19.13 9.94 9.19
C TYR A 15 -19.43 10.49 10.59
N ASP A 16 -19.31 11.80 10.75
CA ASP A 16 -19.67 12.52 11.97
C ASP A 16 -21.20 12.58 12.16
N ARG A 17 -21.77 11.42 12.50
CA ARG A 17 -23.20 11.22 12.76
C ARG A 17 -23.37 10.16 13.85
N PRO A 18 -24.41 10.25 14.70
CA PRO A 18 -24.68 9.22 15.71
C PRO A 18 -24.88 7.83 15.10
N SER A 19 -24.44 6.79 15.81
CA SER A 19 -24.74 5.40 15.45
C SER A 19 -26.23 5.10 15.57
N GLN A 20 -26.75 4.16 14.78
CA GLN A 20 -28.15 3.76 14.81
C GLN A 20 -28.31 2.24 14.71
N ILE A 21 -29.39 1.70 15.27
CA ILE A 21 -29.79 0.31 14.98
C ILE A 21 -30.42 0.28 13.60
N ALA A 22 -29.84 -0.47 12.68
CA ALA A 22 -30.30 -0.53 11.29
C ALA A 22 -29.92 -1.85 10.61
N ASN A 23 -30.49 -2.05 9.43
CA ASN A 23 -30.16 -3.10 8.49
C ASN A 23 -29.27 -2.52 7.38
N VAL A 24 -28.28 -3.29 6.93
CA VAL A 24 -27.40 -2.92 5.82
C VAL A 24 -27.54 -3.95 4.72
N LEU A 25 -28.02 -3.51 3.55
CA LEU A 25 -28.14 -4.35 2.36
C LEU A 25 -26.94 -4.10 1.45
N VAL A 26 -26.21 -5.16 1.14
CA VAL A 26 -25.11 -5.17 0.17
C VAL A 26 -25.58 -5.91 -1.07
N ARG A 27 -25.53 -5.24 -2.22
CA ARG A 27 -25.82 -5.84 -3.53
C ARG A 27 -24.62 -5.71 -4.43
N GLN A 28 -24.23 -6.81 -5.08
CA GLN A 28 -23.10 -6.83 -6.02
C GLN A 28 -21.82 -6.19 -5.42
N GLY A 29 -21.56 -6.41 -4.13
CA GLY A 29 -20.38 -5.89 -3.43
C GLY A 29 -20.44 -4.42 -3.03
N LYS A 30 -21.57 -3.74 -3.21
CA LYS A 30 -21.79 -2.35 -2.80
C LYS A 30 -22.89 -2.24 -1.76
N VAL A 31 -22.75 -1.31 -0.82
CA VAL A 31 -23.84 -0.95 0.09
C VAL A 31 -24.95 -0.30 -0.73
N ALA A 32 -26.08 -1.01 -0.86
CA ALA A 32 -27.24 -0.56 -1.63
C ALA A 32 -28.18 0.28 -0.77
N GLU A 33 -28.35 -0.08 0.50
CA GLU A 33 -29.29 0.60 1.41
C GLU A 33 -28.89 0.42 2.88
N VAL A 34 -29.16 1.44 3.69
CA VAL A 34 -29.10 1.39 5.16
C VAL A 34 -30.40 1.96 5.71
N ALA A 35 -31.20 1.14 6.40
CA ALA A 35 -32.51 1.55 6.90
C ALA A 35 -32.85 0.91 8.25
N GLN A 36 -33.65 1.59 9.07
CA GLN A 36 -34.13 1.07 10.35
C GLN A 36 -35.29 0.08 10.16
N GLN A 37 -36.05 0.25 9.08
CA GLN A 37 -37.18 -0.58 8.73
C GLN A 37 -36.72 -1.95 8.23
N SER A 38 -37.62 -2.93 8.29
CA SER A 38 -37.39 -4.25 7.72
C SER A 38 -37.26 -4.15 6.19
N MET A 39 -36.27 -4.86 5.63
CA MET A 39 -36.02 -4.90 4.20
C MET A 39 -36.57 -6.18 3.59
N THR A 40 -37.21 -6.08 2.43
CA THR A 40 -37.58 -7.26 1.63
C THR A 40 -36.42 -7.61 0.71
N VAL A 41 -35.93 -8.84 0.82
CA VAL A 41 -34.77 -9.33 0.05
C VAL A 41 -35.13 -10.63 -0.66
N GLY A 42 -34.44 -10.94 -1.76
CA GLY A 42 -34.68 -12.16 -2.53
C GLY A 42 -34.26 -13.41 -1.75
N GLU A 43 -34.80 -14.57 -2.11
CA GLU A 43 -34.57 -15.85 -1.42
C GLU A 43 -33.09 -16.23 -1.33
N ASP A 44 -32.30 -15.88 -2.34
CA ASP A 44 -30.85 -16.17 -2.39
C ASP A 44 -29.99 -15.19 -1.57
N THR A 45 -30.58 -14.25 -0.84
CA THR A 45 -29.82 -13.25 -0.06
C THR A 45 -29.26 -13.88 1.21
N LYS A 46 -27.94 -13.77 1.41
CA LYS A 46 -27.31 -14.21 2.65
C LYS A 46 -27.68 -13.27 3.80
N ILE A 47 -28.34 -13.79 4.82
CA ILE A 47 -28.71 -13.01 6.02
C ILE A 47 -27.65 -13.22 7.11
N VAL A 48 -27.18 -12.12 7.70
CA VAL A 48 -26.24 -12.08 8.82
C VAL A 48 -26.90 -11.38 10.01
N GLU A 49 -27.16 -12.12 11.08
CA GLU A 49 -27.70 -11.55 12.33
C GLU A 49 -26.63 -10.77 13.09
N ALA A 50 -26.86 -9.46 13.20
CA ALA A 50 -25.98 -8.50 13.86
C ALA A 50 -26.59 -7.85 15.10
N SER A 51 -27.74 -8.32 15.59
CA SER A 51 -28.31 -7.85 16.86
C SER A 51 -27.30 -7.97 18.01
N GLY A 52 -27.14 -6.89 18.78
CA GLY A 52 -26.15 -6.78 19.84
C GLY A 52 -24.69 -6.61 19.35
N LYS A 53 -24.45 -6.57 18.04
CA LYS A 53 -23.13 -6.38 17.43
C LYS A 53 -23.01 -5.01 16.78
N TRP A 54 -21.77 -4.62 16.51
CA TRP A 54 -21.47 -3.41 15.74
C TRP A 54 -21.28 -3.75 14.26
N VAL A 55 -21.78 -2.88 13.40
CA VAL A 55 -21.56 -2.91 11.96
C VAL A 55 -20.80 -1.64 11.62
N VAL A 56 -19.54 -1.80 11.23
CA VAL A 56 -18.60 -0.71 10.94
C VAL A 56 -18.08 -0.86 9.52
N PRO A 57 -17.60 0.21 8.87
CA PRO A 57 -16.81 0.08 7.65
C PRO A 57 -15.58 -0.78 7.96
N GLY A 58 -15.14 -1.57 6.98
CA GLY A 58 -13.90 -2.33 7.13
C GLY A 58 -12.72 -1.39 7.38
N PHE A 59 -11.79 -1.82 8.23
CA PHE A 59 -10.66 -0.99 8.60
C PHE A 59 -9.69 -0.83 7.42
N ILE A 60 -9.09 0.36 7.35
CA ILE A 60 -8.04 0.68 6.39
C ILE A 60 -6.75 0.74 7.20
N ASP A 61 -5.86 -0.22 6.95
CA ASP A 61 -4.52 -0.19 7.50
C ASP A 61 -3.64 0.65 6.57
N ASN A 62 -3.42 1.89 6.98
CA ASN A 62 -2.70 2.89 6.20
C ASN A 62 -1.18 2.82 6.42
N HIS A 63 -0.66 1.84 7.16
CA HIS A 63 0.78 1.75 7.38
C HIS A 63 1.19 0.30 7.58
N THR A 64 1.39 -0.39 6.46
CA THR A 64 1.83 -1.78 6.48
C THR A 64 3.15 -1.96 5.78
N HIS A 65 3.77 -3.07 6.11
CA HIS A 65 4.91 -3.63 5.43
C HIS A 65 4.61 -5.06 4.98
N TYR A 66 3.43 -5.25 4.40
CA TYR A 66 3.04 -6.52 3.82
C TYR A 66 3.63 -6.74 2.42
N ASP A 67 4.53 -5.88 1.94
CA ASP A 67 5.19 -6.00 0.63
C ASP A 67 5.89 -7.36 0.45
N GLY A 68 6.50 -7.89 1.53
CA GLY A 68 7.07 -9.25 1.53
C GLY A 68 6.05 -10.33 1.85
N GLU A 69 5.13 -10.07 2.77
CA GLU A 69 4.13 -11.06 3.21
C GLU A 69 3.14 -11.39 2.09
N VAL A 70 2.77 -10.43 1.25
CA VAL A 70 1.85 -10.63 0.13
C VAL A 70 2.39 -11.64 -0.89
N LEU A 71 3.72 -11.79 -0.99
CA LEU A 71 4.37 -12.77 -1.87
C LEU A 71 4.17 -14.21 -1.38
N VAL A 72 3.93 -14.42 -0.08
CA VAL A 72 3.81 -15.76 0.52
C VAL A 72 2.39 -16.08 1.01
N ALA A 73 1.68 -15.08 1.51
CA ALA A 73 0.37 -15.19 2.12
C ALA A 73 -0.54 -14.01 1.68
N PRO A 74 -0.89 -13.92 0.38
CA PRO A 74 -1.68 -12.80 -0.17
C PRO A 74 -3.10 -12.69 0.41
N THR A 75 -3.57 -13.70 1.13
CA THR A 75 -4.85 -13.65 1.84
C THR A 75 -4.82 -12.73 3.05
N LEU A 76 -3.64 -12.45 3.62
CA LEU A 76 -3.42 -11.66 4.85
C LEU A 76 -4.47 -11.99 5.93
N SER A 77 -4.64 -13.29 6.19
CA SER A 77 -5.76 -13.80 6.98
C SER A 77 -5.81 -13.22 8.39
N GLU A 78 -4.65 -12.93 8.99
CA GLU A 78 -4.58 -12.30 10.31
C GLU A 78 -5.06 -10.86 10.28
N SER A 79 -4.68 -10.05 9.29
CA SER A 79 -5.19 -8.67 9.15
C SER A 79 -6.70 -8.67 8.91
N VAL A 80 -7.18 -9.54 8.02
CA VAL A 80 -8.61 -9.69 7.72
C VAL A 80 -9.39 -10.15 8.95
N ARG A 81 -8.83 -11.05 9.77
CA ARG A 81 -9.42 -11.51 11.04
C ARG A 81 -9.62 -10.36 12.04
N HIS A 82 -8.77 -9.33 12.00
CA HIS A 82 -8.90 -8.12 12.82
C HIS A 82 -9.83 -7.05 12.21
N GLY A 83 -10.47 -7.34 11.07
CA GLY A 83 -11.43 -6.45 10.41
C GLY A 83 -10.80 -5.51 9.38
N VAL A 84 -9.51 -5.68 9.05
CA VAL A 84 -8.86 -4.93 7.97
C VAL A 84 -9.38 -5.42 6.62
N THR A 85 -9.81 -4.48 5.80
CA THR A 85 -10.33 -4.76 4.44
C THR A 85 -9.54 -4.06 3.35
N THR A 86 -8.66 -3.12 3.71
CA THR A 86 -7.75 -2.43 2.80
C THR A 86 -6.41 -2.25 3.49
N VAL A 87 -5.32 -2.57 2.79
CA VAL A 87 -3.95 -2.36 3.28
C VAL A 87 -3.19 -1.45 2.32
N MET A 88 -2.33 -0.59 2.86
CA MET A 88 -1.41 0.22 2.08
C MET A 88 0.00 -0.36 2.15
N LEU A 89 0.53 -0.71 0.98
CA LEU A 89 1.89 -1.20 0.76
C LEU A 89 2.84 -0.05 0.44
N GLY A 90 4.14 -0.35 0.48
CA GLY A 90 5.18 0.59 0.09
C GLY A 90 5.43 1.67 1.13
N SER A 91 5.29 1.33 2.42
CA SER A 91 5.50 2.26 3.54
C SER A 91 6.99 2.50 3.80
N CYS A 92 7.29 3.55 4.59
CA CYS A 92 8.65 3.93 4.99
C CYS A 92 9.66 3.90 3.83
N SER A 93 9.38 4.52 2.68
CA SER A 93 10.28 4.55 1.52
C SER A 93 10.65 3.20 0.88
N LEU A 94 10.10 2.09 1.36
CA LEU A 94 10.36 0.76 0.84
C LEU A 94 9.30 0.43 -0.20
N SER A 95 9.66 -0.32 -1.22
CA SER A 95 8.76 -1.03 -2.12
C SER A 95 9.59 -2.02 -2.93
N PHE A 96 8.93 -2.98 -3.58
CA PHE A 96 9.59 -3.99 -4.42
C PHE A 96 9.35 -3.75 -5.91
N VAL A 97 9.17 -2.50 -6.34
CA VAL A 97 8.77 -2.18 -7.71
C VAL A 97 10.01 -2.18 -8.62
N TYR A 98 10.96 -1.29 -8.35
CA TYR A 98 12.04 -1.00 -9.30
C TYR A 98 13.39 -1.64 -8.97
N SER A 99 13.76 -1.71 -7.69
CA SER A 99 15.06 -2.18 -7.22
C SER A 99 15.26 -3.66 -7.49
N ASP A 100 16.53 -4.03 -7.57
CA ASP A 100 16.92 -5.42 -7.72
C ASP A 100 16.67 -6.20 -6.43
N VAL A 101 16.51 -7.52 -6.58
CA VAL A 101 16.17 -8.46 -5.50
C VAL A 101 17.05 -8.31 -4.25
N GLN A 102 18.38 -8.15 -4.43
CA GLN A 102 19.29 -8.01 -3.29
C GLN A 102 19.10 -6.67 -2.55
N ASP A 103 18.84 -5.59 -3.28
CA ASP A 103 18.64 -4.26 -2.70
C ASP A 103 17.31 -4.23 -1.94
N CYS A 104 16.24 -4.80 -2.51
CA CYS A 104 14.96 -4.98 -1.84
C CYS A 104 15.13 -5.75 -0.52
N ALA A 105 15.84 -6.88 -0.54
CA ALA A 105 16.09 -7.68 0.66
C ALA A 105 16.89 -6.88 1.71
N ASP A 106 18.00 -6.26 1.31
CA ASP A 106 18.88 -5.53 2.23
C ASP A 106 18.20 -4.29 2.85
N MET A 107 17.27 -3.64 2.13
CA MET A 107 16.53 -2.48 2.63
C MET A 107 15.38 -2.88 3.57
N PHE A 108 14.73 -4.02 3.36
CA PHE A 108 13.47 -4.37 4.02
C PHE A 108 13.66 -5.08 5.36
N THR A 109 14.64 -5.97 5.45
CA THR A 109 14.72 -6.98 6.52
C THR A 109 14.91 -6.40 7.92
N ARG A 110 15.67 -5.31 8.05
CA ARG A 110 15.91 -4.68 9.35
C ARG A 110 14.88 -3.63 9.73
N VAL A 111 14.16 -3.04 8.78
CA VAL A 111 13.04 -2.14 9.08
C VAL A 111 11.87 -2.95 9.63
N GLU A 112 11.63 -4.12 9.03
CA GLU A 112 10.45 -4.94 9.32
C GLU A 112 10.73 -6.16 10.20
N ALA A 113 11.96 -6.26 10.71
CA ALA A 113 12.45 -7.44 11.43
C ALA A 113 12.16 -8.76 10.69
N PHE A 114 12.07 -8.71 9.35
CA PHE A 114 11.87 -9.88 8.51
C PHE A 114 13.23 -10.52 8.25
N PRO A 115 13.48 -11.79 8.63
CA PRO A 115 14.79 -12.41 8.45
C PRO A 115 15.23 -12.45 6.98
N ARG A 116 16.43 -11.93 6.68
CA ARG A 116 16.95 -11.84 5.31
C ARG A 116 17.11 -13.18 4.62
N ASP A 117 17.52 -14.19 5.37
CA ASP A 117 17.63 -15.58 4.95
C ASP A 117 16.29 -16.19 4.53
N VAL A 118 15.16 -15.63 4.99
CA VAL A 118 13.82 -15.97 4.53
C VAL A 118 13.39 -15.09 3.36
N LEU A 119 13.56 -13.77 3.44
CA LEU A 119 13.07 -12.84 2.42
C LEU A 119 13.81 -12.96 1.08
N LEU A 120 15.14 -13.08 1.11
CA LEU A 120 15.94 -13.09 -0.11
C LEU A 120 15.57 -14.26 -1.04
N PRO A 121 15.48 -15.53 -0.57
CA PRO A 121 15.04 -16.63 -1.43
C PRO A 121 13.63 -16.43 -2.01
N ILE A 122 12.70 -15.86 -1.24
CA ILE A 122 11.35 -15.54 -1.72
C ILE A 122 11.44 -14.57 -2.90
N LEU A 123 12.16 -13.46 -2.74
CA LEU A 123 12.33 -12.47 -3.79
C LEU A 123 13.07 -13.04 -5.00
N GLN A 124 14.10 -13.87 -4.81
CA GLN A 124 14.82 -14.53 -5.91
C GLN A 124 13.92 -15.44 -6.74
N ASN A 125 12.96 -16.12 -6.09
CA ASN A 125 12.06 -17.05 -6.76
C ASN A 125 10.86 -16.34 -7.41
N GLN A 126 10.38 -15.25 -6.82
CA GLN A 126 9.10 -14.64 -7.22
C GLN A 126 9.21 -13.30 -7.93
N LYS A 127 10.19 -12.45 -7.59
CA LYS A 127 10.30 -11.11 -8.18
C LYS A 127 10.93 -11.19 -9.57
N THR A 128 10.07 -11.19 -10.58
CA THR A 128 10.46 -11.22 -12.01
C THR A 128 10.31 -9.86 -12.71
N TRP A 129 9.93 -8.82 -11.98
CA TRP A 129 9.70 -7.48 -12.50
C TRP A 129 10.73 -6.48 -11.99
N ASN A 130 10.84 -5.35 -12.69
CA ASN A 130 11.66 -4.20 -12.31
C ASN A 130 10.99 -2.87 -12.70
N ASP A 131 9.67 -2.89 -12.88
CA ASP A 131 8.83 -1.76 -13.25
C ASP A 131 7.45 -1.85 -12.58
N VAL A 132 6.67 -0.78 -12.68
CA VAL A 132 5.32 -0.66 -12.11
C VAL A 132 4.36 -1.68 -12.72
N ARG A 133 4.45 -1.89 -14.04
CA ARG A 133 3.53 -2.80 -14.73
C ARG A 133 3.71 -4.23 -14.26
N GLY A 134 4.94 -4.72 -14.18
CA GLY A 134 5.24 -6.06 -13.72
C GLY A 134 4.84 -6.28 -12.26
N TRP A 135 5.01 -5.26 -11.39
CA TRP A 135 4.48 -5.30 -10.02
C TRP A 135 2.95 -5.45 -10.00
N LEU A 136 2.22 -4.64 -10.78
CA LEU A 136 0.76 -4.70 -10.82
C LEU A 136 0.24 -6.00 -11.43
N ASP A 137 0.89 -6.51 -12.47
CA ASP A 137 0.54 -7.77 -13.10
C ASP A 137 0.76 -8.94 -12.12
N HIS A 138 1.84 -8.90 -11.32
CA HIS A 138 2.05 -9.84 -10.23
C HIS A 138 0.94 -9.74 -9.18
N MET A 139 0.66 -8.55 -8.64
CA MET A 139 -0.38 -8.35 -7.62
C MET A 139 -1.77 -8.81 -8.08
N LYS A 140 -2.13 -8.57 -9.35
CA LYS A 140 -3.41 -9.02 -9.93
C LYS A 140 -3.50 -10.54 -10.08
N SER A 141 -2.37 -11.24 -10.14
CA SER A 141 -2.33 -12.71 -10.25
C SER A 141 -2.55 -13.41 -8.89
N LEU A 142 -2.39 -12.69 -7.78
CA LEU A 142 -2.47 -13.25 -6.44
C LEU A 142 -3.93 -13.40 -5.98
N PRO A 143 -4.26 -14.48 -5.22
CA PRO A 143 -5.55 -14.64 -4.57
C PRO A 143 -5.63 -13.75 -3.31
N VAL A 144 -5.80 -12.45 -3.55
CA VAL A 144 -5.80 -11.41 -2.51
C VAL A 144 -6.99 -11.52 -1.55
N GLY A 145 -6.74 -11.30 -0.26
CA GLY A 145 -7.77 -11.21 0.77
C GLY A 145 -8.38 -9.81 0.89
N PRO A 146 -7.61 -8.80 1.36
CA PRO A 146 -8.06 -7.41 1.42
C PRO A 146 -7.85 -6.70 0.07
N ASN A 147 -8.35 -5.47 -0.02
CA ASN A 147 -7.95 -4.54 -1.07
C ASN A 147 -6.52 -4.05 -0.82
N TYR A 148 -5.81 -3.70 -1.90
CA TYR A 148 -4.45 -3.18 -1.83
C TYR A 148 -4.40 -1.77 -2.43
N ALA A 149 -3.70 -0.89 -1.73
CA ALA A 149 -3.20 0.37 -2.27
C ALA A 149 -1.68 0.38 -2.15
N SER A 150 -0.98 1.08 -3.05
CA SER A 150 0.49 1.13 -3.04
C SER A 150 0.98 2.57 -3.04
N LEU A 151 1.98 2.83 -2.21
CA LEU A 151 2.90 3.94 -2.35
C LEU A 151 4.18 3.45 -3.03
N LEU A 152 4.85 4.34 -3.74
CA LEU A 152 6.15 4.05 -4.30
C LEU A 152 7.22 4.38 -3.26
N GLY A 153 8.15 3.46 -3.02
CA GLY A 153 9.23 3.67 -2.09
C GLY A 153 10.29 4.62 -2.66
N ARG A 154 10.62 5.71 -1.95
CA ARG A 154 11.74 6.56 -2.39
C ARG A 154 13.07 5.80 -2.39
N SER A 155 13.32 4.94 -1.40
CA SER A 155 14.57 4.19 -1.35
C SER A 155 14.66 3.19 -2.50
N ASP A 156 13.51 2.67 -2.95
CA ASP A 156 13.39 1.81 -4.11
C ASP A 156 13.87 2.50 -5.40
N ILE A 157 13.23 3.61 -5.80
CA ILE A 157 13.65 4.32 -7.03
C ILE A 157 15.06 4.91 -6.92
N ARG A 158 15.46 5.32 -5.71
CA ARG A 158 16.77 5.91 -5.48
C ARG A 158 17.89 4.89 -5.63
N ALA A 159 17.72 3.69 -5.06
CA ALA A 159 18.66 2.58 -5.24
C ALA A 159 18.72 2.15 -6.71
N ARG A 160 17.57 2.05 -7.38
CA ARG A 160 17.51 1.70 -8.80
C ARG A 160 18.28 2.66 -9.71
N VAL A 161 18.13 3.96 -9.50
CA VAL A 161 18.68 5.00 -10.39
C VAL A 161 20.15 5.27 -10.08
N MET A 162 20.52 5.37 -8.80
CA MET A 162 21.88 5.72 -8.41
C MET A 162 22.80 4.51 -8.16
N GLY A 163 22.24 3.30 -8.09
CA GLY A 163 22.89 2.13 -7.51
C GLY A 163 22.90 2.20 -5.99
N ILE A 164 22.85 1.04 -5.33
CA ILE A 164 22.76 0.97 -3.87
C ILE A 164 23.97 1.61 -3.19
N ASP A 165 25.20 1.30 -3.62
CA ASP A 165 26.42 1.82 -3.00
C ASP A 165 26.44 3.35 -2.96
N ARG A 166 26.22 3.98 -4.12
CA ARG A 166 26.23 5.44 -4.24
C ARG A 166 25.05 6.08 -3.50
N SER A 167 23.96 5.34 -3.32
CA SER A 167 22.81 5.80 -2.56
C SER A 167 23.04 5.86 -1.05
N LEU A 168 24.01 5.10 -0.56
CA LEU A 168 24.34 4.99 0.85
C LEU A 168 25.52 5.88 1.27
N GLU A 169 26.01 6.73 0.36
CA GLU A 169 27.14 7.62 0.63
C GLU A 169 26.71 9.05 0.99
N PRO A 170 27.06 9.56 2.19
CA PRO A 170 26.62 10.88 2.67
C PRO A 170 26.99 12.06 1.76
N ALA A 171 28.09 11.95 1.01
CA ALA A 171 28.58 12.99 0.11
C ALA A 171 27.90 12.96 -1.27
N GLN A 172 27.28 11.84 -1.64
CA GLN A 172 26.74 11.62 -2.98
C GLN A 172 25.33 12.21 -3.12
N ARG A 173 25.06 12.82 -4.27
CA ARG A 173 23.76 13.41 -4.61
C ARG A 173 23.35 12.97 -6.01
N PRO A 174 22.05 12.81 -6.29
CA PRO A 174 21.61 12.53 -7.64
C PRO A 174 21.95 13.69 -8.57
N THR A 175 22.35 13.37 -9.79
CA THR A 175 22.45 14.34 -10.88
C THR A 175 21.06 14.84 -11.29
N ARG A 176 20.99 15.89 -12.12
CA ARG A 176 19.69 16.37 -12.63
C ARG A 176 18.97 15.29 -13.46
N GLN A 177 19.73 14.51 -14.23
CA GLN A 177 19.18 13.41 -15.04
C GLN A 177 18.62 12.29 -14.15
N GLU A 178 19.31 11.99 -13.05
CA GLU A 178 18.85 10.97 -12.09
C GLU A 178 17.60 11.41 -11.33
N ILE A 179 17.50 12.70 -10.98
CA ILE A 179 16.25 13.25 -10.42
C ILE A 179 15.13 13.10 -11.45
N ALA A 180 15.34 13.50 -12.70
CA ALA A 180 14.33 13.38 -13.75
C ALA A 180 13.90 11.92 -13.99
N GLN A 181 14.82 10.96 -13.87
CA GLN A 181 14.49 9.54 -13.99
C GLN A 181 13.68 9.03 -12.79
N MET A 182 13.98 9.48 -11.57
CA MET A 182 13.16 9.15 -10.40
C MET A 182 11.76 9.79 -10.47
N ASP A 183 11.65 11.00 -11.02
CA ASP A 183 10.38 11.68 -11.26
C ASP A 183 9.53 10.90 -12.29
N ASP A 184 10.12 10.48 -13.41
CA ASP A 184 9.47 9.64 -14.43
C ASP A 184 8.94 8.31 -13.85
N TYR A 185 9.73 7.64 -13.01
CA TYR A 185 9.28 6.42 -12.31
C TYR A 185 8.11 6.65 -11.37
N LEU A 186 8.06 7.81 -10.71
CA LEU A 186 6.95 8.19 -9.84
C LEU A 186 5.70 8.54 -10.67
N GLU A 187 5.84 9.27 -11.78
CA GLU A 187 4.74 9.58 -12.69
C GLU A 187 4.11 8.28 -13.23
N GLN A 188 4.93 7.35 -13.74
CA GLN A 188 4.46 6.04 -14.20
C GLN A 188 3.72 5.26 -13.10
N ALA A 189 4.20 5.32 -11.85
CA ALA A 189 3.53 4.67 -10.73
C ALA A 189 2.16 5.29 -10.44
N MET A 190 2.09 6.62 -10.40
CA MET A 190 0.85 7.34 -10.14
C MET A 190 -0.17 7.15 -11.25
N ASP A 191 0.26 7.18 -12.52
CA ASP A 191 -0.58 6.90 -13.69
C ASP A 191 -1.15 5.48 -13.66
N ALA A 192 -0.39 4.53 -13.11
CA ALA A 192 -0.83 3.16 -12.93
C ALA A 192 -1.71 2.94 -11.67
N GLY A 193 -1.96 3.99 -10.87
CA GLY A 193 -2.88 3.98 -9.73
C GLY A 193 -2.21 3.94 -8.35
N PHE A 194 -0.89 4.16 -8.25
CA PHE A 194 -0.25 4.36 -6.94
C PHE A 194 -0.75 5.66 -6.31
N LEU A 195 -0.91 5.66 -4.99
CA LEU A 195 -1.42 6.82 -4.24
C LEU A 195 -0.39 7.95 -4.11
N GLY A 196 0.88 7.66 -4.38
CA GLY A 196 1.98 8.63 -4.28
C GLY A 196 3.30 7.96 -3.90
N ILE A 197 4.12 8.70 -3.18
CA ILE A 197 5.47 8.28 -2.75
C ILE A 197 5.56 8.24 -1.23
N SER A 198 6.23 7.23 -0.68
CA SER A 198 6.58 7.17 0.73
C SER A 198 8.04 7.59 0.95
N MET A 199 8.29 8.24 2.08
CA MET A 199 9.62 8.73 2.45
C MET A 199 9.88 8.44 3.92
N GLN A 200 11.12 8.11 4.27
CA GLN A 200 11.58 8.04 5.65
C GLN A 200 12.95 8.70 5.78
N HIS A 201 13.18 9.28 6.96
CA HIS A 201 14.47 9.85 7.36
C HIS A 201 14.81 9.43 8.80
N ASN A 202 14.18 8.35 9.27
CA ASN A 202 14.40 7.84 10.61
C ASN A 202 15.82 7.27 10.70
N PRO A 203 16.69 7.77 11.60
CA PRO A 203 18.06 7.30 11.68
C PRO A 203 18.19 5.89 12.26
N TRP A 204 17.12 5.33 12.84
CA TRP A 204 17.10 3.99 13.43
C TRP A 204 16.81 2.89 12.40
N ASP A 205 16.22 3.25 11.27
CA ASP A 205 15.95 2.33 10.16
C ASP A 205 17.24 2.19 9.33
N LYS A 206 17.75 0.98 9.27
CA LYS A 206 19.08 0.68 8.74
C LYS A 206 19.01 -0.45 7.73
N MET A 207 19.98 -0.44 6.82
CA MET A 207 20.29 -1.53 5.94
C MET A 207 20.74 -2.78 6.72
N ASP A 208 20.42 -3.93 6.14
CA ASP A 208 20.93 -5.25 6.48
C ASP A 208 21.89 -5.76 5.37
N GLY A 209 22.33 -7.00 5.46
CA GLY A 209 23.04 -7.72 4.40
C GLY A 209 24.36 -7.05 4.03
N ARG A 210 24.53 -6.74 2.73
CA ARG A 210 25.80 -6.23 2.17
C ARG A 210 26.19 -4.86 2.73
N HIS A 211 25.23 -4.12 3.30
CA HIS A 211 25.45 -2.74 3.79
C HIS A 211 25.05 -2.56 5.25
N TRP A 212 25.26 -3.61 6.06
CA TRP A 212 24.88 -3.65 7.47
C TRP A 212 25.08 -2.31 8.20
N SER A 213 24.00 -1.82 8.81
CA SER A 213 23.97 -0.63 9.65
C SER A 213 24.20 0.74 8.97
N LYS A 214 24.32 0.79 7.64
CA LYS A 214 24.12 2.05 6.90
C LYS A 214 22.66 2.50 7.01
N LEU A 215 22.39 3.80 6.86
CA LEU A 215 21.01 4.29 6.79
C LEU A 215 20.36 3.82 5.48
N LEU A 216 19.04 3.90 5.38
CA LEU A 216 18.36 3.65 4.10
C LEU A 216 18.64 4.75 3.07
N PRO A 217 18.60 4.45 1.75
CA PRO A 217 18.86 5.43 0.69
C PRO A 217 18.12 6.76 0.86
N ALA A 218 16.83 6.72 1.21
CA ALA A 218 16.02 7.93 1.39
C ALA A 218 16.52 8.85 2.52
N ALA A 219 17.16 8.31 3.55
CA ALA A 219 17.66 9.10 4.68
C ALA A 219 18.88 9.96 4.32
N TYR A 220 19.63 9.60 3.27
CA TYR A 220 20.73 10.42 2.75
C TYR A 220 20.25 11.58 1.86
N ALA A 221 18.97 11.58 1.49
CA ALA A 221 18.44 12.56 0.59
C ALA A 221 18.32 13.95 1.23
N LYS A 222 18.51 14.99 0.42
CA LYS A 222 18.44 16.38 0.86
C LYS A 222 17.22 17.08 0.29
N PHE A 223 16.99 18.31 0.78
CA PHE A 223 15.82 19.13 0.48
C PHE A 223 15.52 19.24 -1.02
N LYS A 224 16.54 19.44 -1.87
CA LYS A 224 16.37 19.58 -3.33
C LYS A 224 15.75 18.34 -3.98
N GLU A 225 16.27 17.17 -3.65
CA GLU A 225 15.74 15.90 -4.17
C GLU A 225 14.33 15.63 -3.62
N ARG A 226 14.10 15.94 -2.34
CA ARG A 226 12.78 15.76 -1.71
C ARG A 226 11.73 16.62 -2.40
N ASN A 227 12.05 17.88 -2.65
CA ASN A 227 11.11 18.83 -3.25
C ASN A 227 10.71 18.45 -4.67
N ALA A 228 11.65 17.92 -5.46
CA ALA A 228 11.35 17.45 -6.81
C ALA A 228 10.26 16.36 -6.79
N LEU A 229 10.47 15.30 -6.00
CA LEU A 229 9.54 14.19 -5.90
C LEU A 229 8.19 14.57 -5.26
N THR A 230 8.18 15.47 -4.27
CA THR A 230 6.91 15.94 -3.69
C THR A 230 6.09 16.80 -4.62
N ALA A 231 6.73 17.50 -5.58
CA ALA A 231 6.03 18.32 -6.55
C ALA A 231 5.15 17.45 -7.46
N VAL A 232 5.70 16.35 -7.99
CA VAL A 232 4.97 15.37 -8.81
C VAL A 232 3.74 14.84 -8.08
N ALA A 233 3.90 14.40 -6.82
CA ALA A 233 2.80 13.91 -6.01
C ALA A 233 1.69 14.95 -5.79
N SER A 234 2.07 16.23 -5.61
CA SER A 234 1.15 17.32 -5.35
C SER A 234 0.38 17.79 -6.60
N TYR A 235 1.01 17.74 -7.78
CA TYR A 235 0.36 18.06 -9.06
C TYR A 235 -0.73 17.03 -9.41
N ASN A 236 -0.44 15.74 -9.25
CA ASN A 236 -1.39 14.67 -9.56
C ASN A 236 -2.54 14.56 -8.55
N ILE A 237 -2.32 14.83 -7.26
CA ILE A 237 -3.42 14.92 -6.27
C ILE A 237 -4.38 16.06 -6.62
N SER A 238 -3.85 17.21 -7.04
CA SER A 238 -4.68 18.35 -7.46
C SER A 238 -5.53 18.01 -8.68
N TYR A 239 -4.96 17.27 -9.64
CA TYR A 239 -5.67 16.80 -10.84
C TYR A 239 -6.74 15.74 -10.52
N ALA A 240 -6.44 14.78 -9.63
CA ALA A 240 -7.39 13.78 -9.18
C ALA A 240 -8.58 14.42 -8.42
N ILE A 241 -8.32 15.42 -7.56
CA ILE A 241 -9.38 16.19 -6.87
C ILE A 241 -10.23 17.00 -7.86
N LEU A 242 -9.63 17.59 -8.90
CA LEU A 242 -10.34 18.28 -9.97
C LEU A 242 -11.24 17.32 -10.79
N CYS A 243 -10.76 16.11 -11.09
CA CYS A 243 -11.56 15.10 -11.78
C CYS A 243 -12.71 14.55 -10.91
N LEU A 244 -12.55 14.48 -9.59
CA LEU A 244 -13.60 14.06 -8.66
C LEU A 244 -14.67 15.14 -8.41
N LYS A 245 -14.36 16.42 -8.63
CA LYS A 245 -15.34 17.52 -8.57
C LYS A 245 -16.18 17.67 -9.84
N ASN A 246 -15.75 17.05 -10.95
CA ASN A 246 -16.39 17.14 -12.26
C ASN A 246 -17.11 15.84 -12.69
N LYS A 247 -17.41 14.95 -11.73
CA LYS A 247 -18.31 13.79 -11.89
C LYS A 247 -19.41 13.84 -10.84
#